data_AF-D8SSD5-F1
#
_entry.id   AF-D8SSD5-F1
#
_cell.length_a   1.000
_cell.length_b   1.000
_cell.length_c   1.000
_cell.angle_alpha   90.00
_cell.angle_beta   90.00
_cell.angle_gamma   90.00
#
_symmetry.space_group_name_H-M   'P 1'
#
loop_
_entity.id
_entity.type
_entity.pdbx_description
1 polymer ?
#
loop_
_entity_poly.entity_id
_entity_poly.type
_entity_poly.pdbx_seq_one_letter_code
_entity_poly.pdbx_strand_id
1 'polypeptide(L)' 'SAPSKKTKKKGLTGLQKPCQLSDVLEAIVGIPQAPRSQVVKSLWAYIREHNLQVPEDKRKIKCDEALKKVF' A
#
# COMPACT_ATOMS: atom_id res chain seq x y z
N SER A 1 26.12 -27.59 -19.76
CA SER A 1 25.69 -26.19 -19.89
C SER A 1 24.19 -26.08 -19.63
N ALA A 2 23.79 -25.29 -18.64
CA ALA A 2 22.39 -25.10 -18.24
C ALA A 2 21.62 -24.22 -19.25
N PRO A 3 20.34 -24.49 -19.56
CA PRO A 3 19.54 -23.59 -20.37
C PRO A 3 18.84 -22.53 -19.52
N SER A 4 18.83 -21.33 -20.09
CA SER A 4 18.47 -20.03 -19.54
C SER A 4 16.96 -19.81 -19.32
N LYS A 5 16.65 -19.06 -18.25
CA LYS A 5 15.53 -18.11 -18.05
C LYS A 5 14.42 -18.10 -19.12
N LYS A 6 13.21 -18.49 -18.72
CA LYS A 6 11.94 -17.87 -19.18
C LYS A 6 10.92 -17.81 -18.04
N THR A 7 11.08 -16.84 -17.13
CA THR A 7 10.00 -16.50 -16.19
C THR A 7 8.85 -15.91 -17.02
N LYS A 8 7.77 -16.69 -17.16
CA LYS A 8 6.50 -16.26 -17.76
C LYS A 8 6.19 -14.82 -17.34
N LYS A 9 6.05 -13.91 -18.32
CA LYS A 9 5.45 -12.59 -18.11
C LYS A 9 4.05 -12.83 -17.55
N LYS A 10 3.92 -12.79 -16.22
CA LYS A 10 2.63 -12.81 -15.53
C LYS A 10 1.96 -11.51 -15.97
N GLY A 11 0.99 -11.60 -16.88
CA GLY A 11 0.25 -10.43 -17.39
C GLY A 11 -0.14 -9.55 -16.21
N LEU A 12 0.00 -8.22 -16.34
CA LEU A 12 -0.18 -7.27 -15.25
C LEU A 12 -1.51 -7.57 -14.56
N THR A 13 -1.44 -8.32 -13.46
CA THR A 13 -2.59 -8.66 -12.63
C THR A 13 -3.15 -7.34 -12.12
N GLY A 14 -4.47 -7.20 -11.95
CA GLY A 14 -5.11 -5.92 -11.59
C GLY A 14 -4.49 -5.16 -10.40
N LEU A 15 -3.69 -5.84 -9.57
CA LEU A 15 -2.86 -5.30 -8.48
C LEU A 15 -1.73 -4.35 -8.92
N GLN A 16 -1.33 -4.40 -10.20
CA GLN A 16 -0.23 -3.60 -10.76
C GLN A 16 -0.75 -2.45 -11.65
N LYS A 17 -2.06 -2.35 -11.86
CA LYS A 17 -2.64 -1.18 -12.53
C LYS A 17 -2.54 0.03 -11.59
N PRO A 18 -1.90 1.14 -12.01
CA PRO A 18 -1.93 2.37 -11.23
C PRO A 18 -3.39 2.85 -11.14
N CYS A 19 -3.85 3.09 -9.92
CA CYS A 19 -5.12 3.77 -9.65
C CYS A 19 -4.84 5.19 -9.21
N GLN A 20 -5.69 6.11 -9.63
CA GLN A 20 -5.74 7.44 -9.04
C GLN A 20 -6.13 7.31 -7.56
N LEU A 21 -5.41 8.02 -6.71
CA LEU A 21 -5.69 8.08 -5.29
C LEU A 21 -6.59 9.29 -5.02
N SER A 22 -7.47 9.17 -4.03
CA SER A 22 -8.22 10.31 -3.51
C SER A 22 -7.26 11.27 -2.77
N ASP A 23 -7.60 12.55 -2.65
CA ASP A 23 -6.74 13.57 -2.01
C ASP A 23 -6.20 13.15 -0.63
N VAL A 24 -7.03 12.44 0.15
CA VAL A 24 -6.65 11.93 1.48
C VAL A 24 -5.60 10.82 1.39
N LEU A 25 -5.75 9.89 0.44
CA LEU A 25 -4.76 8.83 0.20
C LEU A 25 -3.49 9.40 -0.41
N GLU A 26 -3.61 10.39 -1.31
CA GLU A 26 -2.48 11.11 -1.86
C GLU A 26 -1.68 11.80 -0.75
N ALA A 27 -2.34 12.42 0.24
CA ALA A 27 -1.65 13.03 1.38
C ALA A 27 -0.85 12.02 2.24
N ILE A 28 -1.32 10.77 2.34
CA ILE A 28 -0.64 9.71 3.09
C ILE A 28 0.50 9.07 2.27
N VAL A 29 0.28 8.82 0.98
CA VAL A 29 1.23 8.10 0.11
C VAL A 29 2.23 9.06 -0.56
N GLY A 30 1.88 10.34 -0.68
CA GLY A 30 2.69 11.40 -1.31
C GLY A 30 2.70 11.37 -2.84
N ILE A 31 1.85 10.55 -3.48
CA ILE A 31 1.78 10.40 -4.94
C ILE A 31 0.33 10.34 -5.43
N PRO A 32 0.01 10.95 -6.58
CA PRO A 32 -1.37 11.04 -7.09
C PRO A 32 -1.90 9.73 -7.68
N GLN A 33 -1.00 8.85 -8.10
CA GLN A 33 -1.35 7.56 -8.69
C GLN A 33 -0.36 6.50 -8.25
N ALA A 34 -0.90 5.36 -7.82
CA ALA A 34 -0.09 4.26 -7.33
C ALA A 34 -0.76 2.92 -7.62
N PRO A 35 0.00 1.85 -7.88
CA PRO A 35 -0.57 0.51 -7.88
C PRO A 35 -1.03 0.15 -6.47
N ARG A 36 -2.07 -0.68 -6.37
CA ARG A 36 -2.68 -1.08 -5.09
C ARG A 36 -1.65 -1.62 -4.07
N SER A 37 -0.64 -2.34 -4.55
CA SER A 37 0.44 -2.87 -3.71
C SER A 37 1.35 -1.79 -3.10
N GLN A 38 1.59 -0.70 -3.82
CA GLN A 38 2.31 0.48 -3.30
C GLN A 38 1.48 1.18 -2.24
N VAL A 39 0.20 1.45 -2.53
CA VAL A 39 -0.72 2.09 -1.57
C VAL A 39 -0.74 1.36 -0.24
N VAL A 40 -0.90 0.03 -0.27
CA VAL A 40 -0.91 -0.78 0.96
C VAL A 40 0.43 -0.70 1.70
N LYS A 41 1.56 -0.72 0.99
CA LYS A 41 2.89 -0.57 1.62
C LYS A 41 3.07 0.79 2.28
N SER A 42 2.72 1.87 1.59
CA SER A 42 2.83 3.22 2.12
C SER A 42 1.90 3.43 3.30
N LEU A 43 0.67 2.89 3.25
CA LEU A 43 -0.26 2.91 4.37
C LEU A 43 0.32 2.19 5.60
N TRP A 44 0.93 1.02 5.42
CA TRP A 44 1.60 0.30 6.50
C TRP A 44 2.84 1.02 7.03
N ALA A 45 3.58 1.73 6.17
CA ALA A 45 4.69 2.58 6.59
C ALA A 45 4.19 3.74 7.47
N TYR A 46 3.16 4.45 7.02
CA TYR A 46 2.49 5.51 7.78
C TYR A 46 2.00 5.03 9.14
N ILE A 47 1.29 3.90 9.17
CA ILE A 47 0.79 3.28 10.41
C ILE A 47 1.93 2.98 11.41
N ARG A 48 3.10 2.56 10.92
CA ARG A 48 4.26 2.27 11.78
C ARG A 48 4.96 3.54 12.25
N GLU A 49 5.16 4.49 11.36
CA GLU A 49 5.79 5.78 11.66
C GLU A 49 4.99 6.55 12.73
N HIS A 50 3.66 6.56 12.59
CA HIS A 50 2.75 7.20 13.54
C HIS A 50 2.41 6.33 14.75
N ASN A 51 3.04 5.14 14.90
CA ASN A 51 2.80 4.20 16.00
C ASN A 51 1.31 3.87 16.22
N LEU A 52 0.56 3.74 15.12
CA LEU A 52 -0.89 3.49 15.12
C LEU A 52 -1.24 2.01 15.33
N GLN A 53 -0.26 1.11 15.37
CA GLN A 53 -0.53 -0.28 15.75
C GLN A 53 -0.88 -0.39 17.23
N VAL A 54 -1.90 -1.19 17.55
CA VAL A 54 -2.21 -1.50 18.95
C VAL A 54 -1.13 -2.45 19.48
N PRO A 55 -0.39 -2.10 20.55
CA PRO A 55 0.71 -2.93 21.06
C PRO A 55 0.25 -4.30 21.55
N GLU A 56 -0.97 -4.37 22.10
CA GLU A 56 -1.62 -5.60 22.56
C GLU A 56 -2.10 -6.49 21.39
N ASP A 57 -2.41 -5.88 20.24
CA ASP A 57 -3.03 -6.54 19.09
C ASP A 57 -2.46 -5.95 17.79
N LYS A 58 -1.34 -6.48 17.29
CA LYS A 58 -0.67 -5.97 16.07
C LYS A 58 -1.49 -6.13 14.76
N ARG A 59 -2.65 -6.78 14.85
CA ARG A 59 -3.65 -6.88 13.77
C ARG A 59 -4.61 -5.68 13.77
N LYS A 60 -4.73 -4.97 14.90
CA LYS A 60 -5.56 -3.78 15.04
C LYS A 60 -4.74 -2.53 14.83
N ILE A 61 -5.32 -1.60 14.08
CA ILE A 61 -4.74 -0.29 13.79
C ILE A 61 -5.69 0.73 14.40
N LYS A 62 -5.15 1.69 15.14
CA LYS A 62 -5.87 2.88 15.57
C LYS A 62 -6.02 3.79 14.35
N CYS A 63 -7.24 3.90 13.83
CA CYS A 63 -7.51 4.88 12.77
C CYS A 63 -7.35 6.28 13.34
N ASP A 64 -6.30 6.97 12.90
CA ASP A 64 -6.12 8.38 13.14
C ASP A 64 -7.09 9.20 12.27
N GLU A 65 -7.02 10.52 12.34
CA GLU A 65 -7.88 11.39 11.54
C GLU A 65 -7.68 11.22 10.03
N ALA A 66 -6.46 10.92 9.56
CA ALA A 66 -6.19 10.67 8.15
C ALA A 66 -6.78 9.32 7.70
N LEU A 67 -6.53 8.24 8.46
CA LEU A 67 -7.08 6.91 8.14
C LEU A 67 -8.62 6.88 8.20
N LYS A 68 -9.23 7.59 9.15
CA LYS A 68 -10.70 7.73 9.24
C LYS A 68 -11.34 8.45 8.06
N LYS A 69 -10.57 9.27 7.33
CA LYS A 69 -11.05 9.92 6.10
C LYS A 69 -10.95 8.99 4.88
N VAL A 70 -10.18 7.90 4.98
CA VAL A 70 -10.00 6.90 3.92
C VAL A 70 -10.94 5.70 4.07
N PHE A 71 -11.15 5.25 5.31
CA PHE A 71 -11.96 4.07 5.66
C PHE A 71 -13.25 4.46 6.36
#